data_AF-A0A3C0CY29-F1
#
_entry.id   AF-A0A3C0CY29-F1
#
_cell.length_a   1.000
_cell.length_b   1.000
_cell.length_c   1.000
_cell.angle_alpha   90.00
_cell.angle_beta   90.00
_cell.angle_gamma   90.00
#
_symmetry.space_group_name_H-M   'P 1'
#
loop_
_entity.id
_entity.type
_entity.pdbx_description
1 polymer ?
#
loop_
_entity_poly.entity_id
_entity_poly.type
_entity_poly.pdbx_seq_one_letter_code
_entity_poly.pdbx_strand_id
1 'polypeptide(L)'
;AAITRQADILVAAVGKPEVIDGSMLKDGVVVIDAGYNKVEGRAKDVGDVEFESAAAKASWITPVPGGVGPMTIAMLLKNTLKAAKRQMGAGPQ
;
A
#
# COMPACT_ATOMS: atom_id res chain seq x y z
N ALA A 1 -5.41 12.51 13.78
CA ALA A 1 -4.36 11.51 14.05
C ALA A 1 -4.56 10.64 15.31
N ALA A 2 -5.66 10.77 16.07
CA ALA A 2 -5.83 10.01 17.32
C ALA A 2 -5.81 8.49 17.12
N ILE A 3 -6.38 8.00 16.02
CA ILE A 3 -6.44 6.56 15.67
C ILE A 3 -5.12 6.09 15.02
N THR A 4 -4.62 6.82 14.03
CA THR A 4 -3.43 6.43 13.25
C THR A 4 -2.17 6.30 14.11
N ARG A 5 -2.05 7.08 15.19
CA ARG A 5 -0.93 7.00 16.15
C ARG A 5 -0.97 5.77 17.07
N GLN A 6 -2.05 5.00 17.05
CA GLN A 6 -2.17 3.77 17.82
C GLN A 6 -1.89 2.52 16.97
N ALA A 7 -1.75 2.68 15.65
CA ALA A 7 -1.58 1.57 14.73
C ALA A 7 -0.18 0.96 14.81
N ASP A 8 -0.11 -0.36 14.96
CA ASP A 8 1.11 -1.14 14.69
C ASP A 8 1.27 -1.41 13.19
N ILE A 9 0.14 -1.51 12.47
CA ILE A 9 0.06 -1.62 11.01
C ILE A 9 -0.96 -0.59 10.52
N LEU A 10 -0.54 0.30 9.63
CA LEU A 10 -1.39 1.30 8.98
C LEU A 10 -1.51 1.00 7.49
N VAL A 11 -2.74 0.79 7.02
CA VAL A 11 -3.05 0.67 5.59
C VAL A 11 -3.70 1.97 5.12
N ALA A 12 -3.02 2.71 4.26
CA ALA A 12 -3.55 3.92 3.64
C ALA A 12 -4.25 3.58 2.32
N ALA A 13 -5.53 3.95 2.21
CA ALA A 13 -6.39 3.69 1.06
C ALA A 13 -7.46 4.80 0.93
N VAL A 14 -7.05 6.05 1.11
CA VAL A 14 -7.88 7.25 1.06
C VAL A 14 -8.12 7.71 -0.38
N GLY A 15 -7.17 7.46 -1.30
CA GLY A 15 -7.24 7.92 -2.69
C GLY A 15 -7.02 9.43 -2.84
N LYS A 16 -6.14 9.99 -2.02
CA LYS A 16 -5.78 11.42 -2.02
C LYS A 16 -4.30 11.55 -1.69
N PRO A 17 -3.54 12.38 -2.44
CA PRO A 17 -2.10 12.46 -2.28
C PRO A 17 -1.70 12.93 -0.88
N GLU A 18 -0.79 12.19 -0.23
CA GLU A 18 -0.04 12.64 0.95
C GLU A 18 -0.89 13.12 2.13
N VAL A 19 -2.09 12.54 2.32
CA VAL A 19 -2.97 12.87 3.44
C VAL A 19 -2.40 12.40 4.79
N ILE A 20 -1.63 11.31 4.78
CA ILE A 20 -0.98 10.77 5.98
C ILE A 20 0.49 11.19 5.98
N ASP A 21 0.89 11.99 6.96
CA ASP A 21 2.30 12.33 7.20
C ASP A 21 2.87 11.62 8.43
N GLY A 22 4.18 11.71 8.63
CA GLY A 22 4.87 11.13 9.77
C GLY A 22 4.34 11.62 11.12
N SER A 23 3.82 12.84 11.24
CA SER A 23 3.23 13.33 12.51
C SER A 23 2.01 12.49 12.94
N MET A 24 1.36 11.80 11.99
CA MET A 24 0.20 10.96 12.23
C MET A 24 0.54 9.53 12.63
N LEU A 25 1.83 9.15 12.63
CA LEU A 25 2.29 7.77 12.84
C LEU A 25 2.91 7.54 14.22
N LYS A 26 2.76 6.29 14.68
CA LYS A 26 3.52 5.70 15.80
C LYS A 26 4.94 5.35 15.34
N ASP A 27 5.93 5.47 16.21
CA ASP A 27 7.28 4.99 15.91
C ASP A 27 7.29 3.46 15.80
N GLY A 28 7.97 2.94 14.77
CA GLY A 28 8.05 1.51 14.46
C GLY A 28 6.84 0.94 13.72
N VAL A 29 5.84 1.75 13.34
CA VAL A 29 4.66 1.29 12.59
C VAL A 29 5.06 0.65 11.25
N VAL A 30 4.29 -0.35 10.80
CA VAL A 30 4.35 -0.85 9.42
C VAL A 30 3.33 -0.09 8.58
N VAL A 31 3.77 0.52 7.48
CA VAL A 31 2.92 1.31 6.58
C VAL A 31 2.74 0.58 5.25
N ILE A 32 1.48 0.37 4.86
CA ILE A 32 1.09 -0.14 3.55
C ILE A 32 0.30 0.95 2.85
N ASP A 33 0.87 1.55 1.81
CA ASP A 33 0.26 2.58 1.00
C ASP A 33 -0.32 1.97 -0.28
N ALA A 34 -1.65 1.88 -0.32
CA ALA A 34 -2.40 1.42 -1.49
C ALA A 34 -2.82 2.57 -2.40
N GLY A 35 -2.50 3.82 -2.05
CA GLY A 35 -2.77 5.01 -2.83
C GLY A 35 -1.91 5.09 -4.08
N TYR A 36 -2.45 5.72 -5.12
CA TYR A 36 -1.72 6.08 -6.32
C TYR A 36 -2.33 7.34 -6.91
N ASN A 37 -1.60 8.45 -6.81
CA ASN A 37 -2.10 9.78 -7.12
C ASN A 37 -1.13 10.48 -8.06
N LYS A 38 -1.65 10.98 -9.18
CA LYS A 38 -0.92 11.88 -10.07
C LYS A 38 -1.12 13.31 -9.59
N VAL A 39 -0.02 14.02 -9.37
CA VAL A 39 -0.06 15.41 -8.91
C VAL A 39 0.48 16.30 -10.02
N GLU A 40 -0.32 17.27 -10.47
CA GLU A 40 0.06 18.19 -11.52
C GLU A 40 1.33 18.97 -11.13
N GLY A 41 2.27 19.10 -12.07
CA GLY A 41 3.55 19.79 -11.84
C GLY A 41 4.59 18.97 -11.08
N ARG A 42 4.28 17.74 -10.62
CA ARG A 42 5.27 16.83 -10.04
C ARG A 42 5.73 15.78 -11.05
N ALA A 43 7.02 15.47 -11.01
CA ALA A 43 7.64 14.48 -11.91
C ALA A 43 7.36 13.03 -11.51
N LYS A 44 6.97 12.78 -10.25
CA LYS A 44 6.70 11.45 -9.71
C LYS A 44 5.27 11.38 -9.16
N ASP A 45 4.63 10.25 -9.44
CA ASP A 45 3.36 9.89 -8.81
C ASP A 45 3.61 9.53 -7.34
N VAL A 46 2.62 9.81 -6.49
CA VAL A 46 2.73 9.67 -5.03
C VAL A 46 1.58 8.83 -4.47
N GLY A 47 1.76 8.30 -3.27
CA GLY A 47 0.74 7.52 -2.57
C GLY A 47 -0.20 8.40 -1.75
N ASP A 48 -0.94 7.77 -0.85
CA ASP A 48 -1.76 8.48 0.15
C ASP A 48 -0.92 8.93 1.36
N VAL A 49 0.30 8.40 1.49
CA VAL A 49 1.26 8.70 2.54
C VAL A 49 2.39 9.56 1.98
N GLU A 50 2.77 10.60 2.71
CA GLU A 50 4.00 11.34 2.44
C GLU A 50 5.19 10.45 2.86
N PHE A 51 5.97 10.00 1.86
CA PHE A 51 6.86 8.87 2.02
C PHE A 51 8.04 9.18 2.95
N GLU A 52 8.67 10.34 2.78
CA GLU A 52 9.89 10.74 3.47
C GLU A 52 9.66 10.89 4.99
N SER A 53 8.62 11.61 5.40
CA SER A 53 8.27 11.77 6.81
C SER A 53 7.74 10.49 7.44
N ALA A 54 7.04 9.65 6.68
CA ALA A 54 6.58 8.36 7.16
C ALA A 54 7.73 7.36 7.33
N ALA A 55 8.68 7.32 6.39
CA ALA A 55 9.86 6.46 6.43
C ALA A 55 10.78 6.77 7.62
N ALA A 56 10.80 8.02 8.10
CA ALA A 56 11.53 8.40 9.31
C ALA A 56 10.99 7.75 10.60
N LYS A 57 9.73 7.27 10.58
CA LYS A 57 9.10 6.61 11.74
C LYS A 57 8.81 5.14 11.54
N ALA A 58 8.50 4.74 10.32
CA ALA A 58 8.04 3.40 10.01
C ALA A 58 9.18 2.38 10.14
N SER A 59 8.87 1.19 10.67
CA SER A 59 9.80 0.05 10.60
C SER A 59 9.85 -0.54 9.19
N TRP A 60 8.73 -0.48 8.47
CA TRP A 60 8.57 -0.89 7.08
C TRP A 60 7.56 0.03 6.39
N ILE A 61 7.82 0.38 5.14
CA ILE A 61 6.90 1.19 4.33
C ILE A 61 6.93 0.72 2.87
N THR A 62 5.77 0.60 2.25
CA THR A 62 5.68 0.31 0.81
C THR A 62 5.85 1.61 0.00
N PRO A 63 6.74 1.67 -1.00
CA PRO A 63 6.89 2.85 -1.84
C PRO A 63 5.74 2.99 -2.84
N VAL A 64 5.45 4.23 -3.24
CA VAL A 64 4.59 4.53 -4.39
C VAL A 64 5.39 5.42 -5.35
N PRO A 65 5.61 4.99 -6.61
CA PRO A 65 5.27 3.69 -7.20
C PRO A 65 6.14 2.53 -6.69
N GLY A 66 5.72 1.29 -6.96
CA GLY A 66 6.54 0.08 -6.78
C GLY A 66 6.18 -0.84 -5.60
N GLY A 67 5.27 -0.42 -4.73
CA GLY A 67 4.79 -1.20 -3.59
C GLY A 67 3.56 -2.06 -3.90
N VAL A 68 2.37 -1.58 -3.52
CA VAL A 68 1.13 -2.35 -3.60
C VAL A 68 0.68 -2.64 -5.05
N GLY A 69 0.95 -1.72 -6.00
CA GLY A 69 0.54 -1.85 -7.40
C GLY A 69 0.96 -3.17 -8.08
N PRO A 70 2.26 -3.50 -8.14
CA PRO A 70 2.73 -4.78 -8.68
C PRO A 70 2.10 -6.02 -8.01
N MET A 71 1.87 -5.95 -6.69
CA MET A 71 1.24 -7.05 -5.96
C MET A 71 -0.24 -7.25 -6.33
N THR A 72 -0.97 -6.17 -6.65
CA THR A 72 -2.34 -6.26 -7.15
C THR A 72 -2.41 -7.06 -8.45
N ILE A 73 -1.47 -6.82 -9.39
CA ILE A 73 -1.39 -7.57 -10.65
C ILE A 73 -1.06 -9.04 -10.38
N ALA A 74 -0.04 -9.30 -9.54
CA ALA A 74 0.35 -10.66 -9.20
C ALA A 74 -0.80 -11.45 -8.55
N MET A 75 -1.57 -10.82 -7.66
CA MET A 75 -2.70 -11.47 -6.99
C MET A 75 -3.87 -11.72 -7.93
N LEU A 76 -4.14 -10.83 -8.89
CA LEU A 76 -5.11 -11.09 -9.95
C LEU A 76 -4.72 -12.35 -10.73
N LEU A 77 -3.48 -12.44 -11.21
CA LEU A 77 -3.01 -13.60 -11.98
C LEU A 77 -3.05 -14.90 -11.16
N LYS A 78 -2.63 -14.84 -9.88
CA LYS A 78 -2.71 -15.98 -8.96
C LYS A 78 -4.15 -16.45 -8.77
N ASN A 79 -5.09 -15.53 -8.61
CA ASN A 79 -6.51 -15.84 -8.45
C ASN A 79 -7.11 -16.42 -9.73
N THR A 80 -6.75 -15.90 -10.89
CA THR A 80 -7.14 -16.45 -12.20
C THR A 80 -6.63 -17.88 -12.38
N LEU A 81 -5.36 -18.14 -12.07
CA LEU A 81 -4.79 -19.50 -12.13
C LEU A 81 -5.52 -20.45 -11.18
N LYS A 82 -5.83 -19.99 -9.96
CA LYS A 82 -6.59 -20.77 -8.97
C LYS A 82 -7.99 -21.11 -9.48
N ALA A 83 -8.67 -20.18 -10.15
CA ALA A 83 -9.99 -20.40 -10.73
C ALA A 83 -9.94 -21.41 -11.88
N ALA A 84 -8.96 -21.30 -12.79
CA ALA A 84 -8.78 -22.24 -13.89
C ALA A 84 -8.53 -23.68 -13.39
N LYS A 85 -7.65 -23.85 -12.41
CA LYS A 85 -7.38 -25.16 -11.78
C LYS A 85 -8.65 -25.80 -11.21
N ARG A 86 -9.49 -25.01 -10.52
CA ARG A 86 -10.78 -25.47 -9.97
C ARG A 86 -11.75 -25.91 -11.06
N GLN A 87 -11.85 -25.18 -12.16
CA GLN A 87 -12.75 -25.51 -13.27
C GLN A 87 -12.33 -26.77 -14.03
N MET A 88 -11.02 -27.01 -14.15
CA MET A 88 -10.48 -28.18 -14.85
C MET A 88 -10.53 -29.48 -14.04
N GLY A 89 -11.10 -29.49 -12.82
CA GLY A 89 -11.05 -30.65 -11.92
C GLY A 89 -9.65 -30.95 -11.36
N ALA A 90 -8.63 -30.20 -11.78
CA ALA A 90 -7.28 -30.20 -11.23
C ALA A 90 -7.23 -29.30 -9.98
N GLY A 91 -8.09 -29.57 -9.01
CA GLY A 91 -7.98 -28.94 -7.69
C GLY A 91 -6.72 -29.47 -6.99
N PRO A 92 -5.87 -28.61 -6.38
CA PRO A 92 -4.89 -29.12 -5.42
C PRO A 92 -5.61 -29.68 -4.18
N GLN A 93 -5.02 -30.71 -3.57
CA GLN A 93 -5.18 -31.00 -2.14
C GLN A 93 -4.79 -29.76 -1.32
#